data_AF-M6EQE9-F1
#
_entry.id   AF-M6EQE9-F1
#
_cell.length_a   1.000
_cell.length_b   1.000
_cell.length_c   1.000
_cell.angle_alpha   90.00
_cell.angle_beta   90.00
_cell.angle_gamma   90.00
#
_symmetry.space_group_name_H-M   'P 1'
#
loop_
_entity.id
_entity.type
_entity.pdbx_description
1 polymer ?
#
loop_
_entity_poly.entity_id
_entity_poly.type
_entity_poly.pdbx_seq_one_letter_code
_entity_poly.pdbx_strand_id
1 'polypeptide(L)'
;MYPIQLEQQYASFFLNDFDRFVKSLLVTLKNSSDSNFSDNLEQFKRNFKEPEKQSAKFEHQFQLVKTWAIDKTNATISKKIKKKYGATVATKWLSNLTPTLSQSRQPGKDATDPVFPTITITEATSEQIKGLINEYVQTNLGLSRNIKDEYFAKTQNQIFQGIRQGSSFQTIVDDIVKNGGGVTRSKAEFWARDQMGRFFGKATELHQTEAGIPGYIWRCMHFRTRDQHLKLDNTFHRWDKRPKILYGTKTCECHPGEDWNCRCWAEPALGDEDGVKEWKDEWVAQSLDLTLNETNTAIQIESSLSRAQVVESIRSVNSVLNIQPKVDRHKFKFFPIENSHPEYARASGFYEPATGAIYIKPGIDNAQTQIIHEIFHKLDSEILFRAGNKGHQGVDAAELMQAIRNTSSFRNLVLAKPLNPGALRDWSELSRESEWIARAFEQFIASETNNTKLKKQIQTRADRFLKVRGYGIYLSQKELETVLPLMRSFLEKTGLLH
;
A
#
# COMPACT_ATOMS: atom_id res chain seq x y z
N MET A 1 20.64 7.61 -11.83
CA MET A 1 19.36 7.96 -12.46
C MET A 1 18.79 6.75 -13.17
N TYR A 2 17.51 6.47 -12.97
CA TYR A 2 16.82 5.33 -13.57
C TYR A 2 16.68 5.43 -15.10
N PRO A 3 16.92 4.35 -15.88
CA PRO A 3 16.90 4.37 -17.35
C PRO A 3 15.48 4.20 -17.93
N ILE A 4 14.64 5.23 -17.82
CA ILE A 4 13.23 5.16 -18.28
C ILE A 4 13.09 4.81 -19.77
N GLN A 5 14.00 5.29 -20.61
CA GLN A 5 13.98 5.03 -22.05
C GLN A 5 14.30 3.57 -22.39
N LEU A 6 15.24 2.95 -21.67
CA LEU A 6 15.57 1.52 -21.84
C LEU A 6 14.44 0.63 -21.33
N GLU A 7 13.76 1.02 -20.23
CA GLU A 7 12.54 0.35 -19.77
C GLU A 7 11.46 0.38 -20.87
N GLN A 8 11.20 1.55 -21.47
CA GLN A 8 10.22 1.70 -22.53
C GLN A 8 10.58 0.87 -23.77
N GLN A 9 11.85 0.90 -24.19
CA GLN A 9 12.35 0.10 -25.30
C GLN A 9 12.13 -1.41 -25.05
N TYR A 10 12.48 -1.88 -23.86
CA TYR A 10 12.26 -3.26 -23.47
C TYR A 10 10.78 -3.65 -23.42
N ALA A 11 9.94 -2.80 -22.82
CA ALA A 11 8.50 -3.02 -22.76
C ALA A 11 7.88 -3.10 -24.16
N SER A 12 8.29 -2.21 -25.07
CA SER A 12 7.87 -2.28 -26.48
C SER A 12 8.34 -3.56 -27.16
N PHE A 13 9.58 -4.00 -26.94
CA PHE A 13 10.08 -5.26 -27.46
C PHE A 13 9.28 -6.47 -26.97
N PHE A 14 9.04 -6.56 -25.66
CA PHE A 14 8.27 -7.64 -25.02
C PHE A 14 6.82 -7.65 -25.52
N LEU A 15 6.18 -6.48 -25.59
CA LEU A 15 4.80 -6.34 -26.06
C LEU A 15 4.66 -6.64 -27.55
N ASN A 16 5.63 -6.27 -28.39
CA ASN A 16 5.59 -6.59 -29.81
C ASN A 16 5.60 -8.11 -30.07
N ASP A 17 6.32 -8.87 -29.24
CA ASP A 17 6.33 -10.33 -29.31
C ASP A 17 4.96 -10.92 -28.91
N PHE A 18 4.39 -10.42 -27.80
CA PHE A 18 3.04 -10.80 -27.37
C PHE A 18 1.97 -10.42 -28.40
N ASP A 19 1.97 -9.17 -28.89
CA ASP A 19 1.00 -8.65 -29.84
C ASP A 19 1.08 -9.42 -31.18
N ARG A 20 2.27 -9.90 -31.58
CA ARG A 20 2.42 -10.79 -32.74
C ARG A 20 1.72 -12.13 -32.52
N PHE A 21 1.93 -12.76 -31.36
CA PHE A 21 1.24 -14.01 -31.00
C PHE A 21 -0.28 -13.84 -31.02
N VAL A 22 -0.78 -12.78 -30.37
CA VAL A 22 -2.22 -12.46 -30.32
C VAL A 22 -2.77 -12.29 -31.74
N LYS A 23 -2.10 -11.51 -32.60
CA LYS A 23 -2.54 -11.32 -34.00
C LYS A 23 -2.61 -12.63 -34.76
N SER A 24 -1.61 -13.49 -34.66
CA SER A 24 -1.60 -14.79 -35.33
C SER A 24 -2.72 -15.73 -34.82
N LEU A 25 -2.98 -15.73 -33.52
CA LEU A 25 -4.08 -16.49 -32.94
C LEU A 25 -5.45 -15.98 -33.42
N LEU A 26 -5.65 -14.66 -33.42
CA LEU A 26 -6.90 -14.04 -33.88
C LEU A 26 -7.15 -14.28 -35.38
N VAL A 27 -6.11 -14.27 -36.22
CA VAL A 27 -6.23 -14.63 -37.65
C VAL A 27 -6.67 -16.08 -37.81
N THR A 28 -6.10 -17.00 -37.01
CA THR A 28 -6.50 -18.41 -37.02
C THR A 28 -7.98 -18.57 -36.65
N LEU A 29 -8.43 -17.85 -35.61
CA LEU A 29 -9.83 -17.88 -35.18
C LEU A 29 -10.79 -17.32 -36.22
N LYS A 30 -10.45 -16.20 -36.87
CA LYS A 30 -11.28 -15.61 -37.95
C LYS A 30 -11.46 -16.53 -39.16
N ASN A 31 -10.48 -17.39 -39.43
CA ASN A 31 -10.52 -18.35 -40.54
C ASN A 31 -11.12 -19.71 -40.13
N SER A 32 -11.56 -19.86 -38.87
CA SER A 32 -12.15 -21.09 -38.34
C SER A 32 -13.68 -21.06 -38.38
N SER A 33 -14.30 -22.23 -38.28
CA SER A 33 -15.73 -22.44 -38.09
C SER A 33 -15.99 -23.28 -36.84
N ASP A 34 -17.26 -23.34 -36.41
CA ASP A 34 -17.68 -24.10 -35.22
C ASP A 34 -17.25 -25.59 -35.25
N SER A 35 -17.21 -26.18 -36.44
CA SER A 35 -16.82 -27.58 -36.65
C SER A 35 -15.31 -27.86 -36.62
N ASN A 36 -14.43 -26.85 -36.80
CA ASN A 36 -12.98 -27.07 -36.97
C ASN A 36 -12.09 -26.20 -36.08
N PHE A 37 -12.67 -25.31 -35.26
CA PHE A 37 -11.87 -24.38 -34.45
C PHE A 37 -10.93 -25.09 -33.47
N SER A 38 -11.36 -26.23 -32.90
CA SER A 38 -10.53 -27.01 -31.96
C SER A 38 -9.26 -27.54 -32.64
N ASP A 39 -9.40 -28.09 -33.85
CA ASP A 39 -8.27 -28.62 -34.62
C ASP A 39 -7.33 -27.50 -35.08
N ASN A 40 -7.89 -26.37 -35.52
CA ASN A 40 -7.12 -25.19 -35.93
C ASN A 40 -6.34 -24.58 -34.76
N LEU A 41 -6.90 -24.57 -33.54
CA LEU A 41 -6.21 -24.10 -32.34
C LEU A 41 -5.05 -25.03 -31.95
N GLU A 42 -5.25 -26.34 -31.99
CA GLU A 42 -4.19 -27.31 -31.74
C GLU A 42 -3.09 -27.25 -32.80
N GLN A 43 -3.45 -27.06 -34.06
CA GLN A 43 -2.50 -26.86 -35.15
C GLN A 43 -1.71 -25.56 -34.98
N PHE A 44 -2.37 -24.47 -34.58
CA PHE A 44 -1.70 -23.21 -34.26
C PHE A 44 -0.68 -23.39 -33.14
N LYS A 45 -1.05 -24.05 -32.04
CA LYS A 45 -0.17 -24.28 -30.90
C LYS A 45 1.06 -25.13 -31.28
N ARG A 46 0.88 -26.15 -32.13
CA ARG A 46 1.98 -26.98 -32.64
C ARG A 46 2.93 -26.21 -33.58
N ASN A 47 2.39 -25.29 -34.37
CA ASN A 47 3.15 -24.57 -35.40
C ASN A 47 3.78 -23.26 -34.90
N PHE A 48 3.29 -22.70 -33.80
CA PHE A 48 3.85 -21.47 -33.23
C PHE A 48 5.21 -21.76 -32.58
N LYS A 49 6.28 -21.53 -33.35
CA LYS A 49 7.66 -21.59 -32.85
C LYS A 49 8.11 -20.23 -32.33
N GLU A 50 8.73 -20.22 -31.16
CA GLU A 50 9.40 -19.03 -30.65
C GLU A 50 10.56 -18.63 -31.58
N PRO A 51 10.82 -17.33 -31.79
CA PRO A 51 11.91 -16.89 -32.65
C PRO A 51 13.27 -17.36 -32.13
N GLU A 52 14.08 -18.03 -32.97
CA GLU A 52 15.40 -18.56 -32.58
C GLU A 52 16.35 -17.50 -31.98
N LYS A 53 16.22 -16.24 -32.42
CA LYS A 53 17.06 -15.11 -31.95
C LYS A 53 16.48 -14.36 -30.75
N GLN A 54 15.42 -14.86 -30.12
CA GLN A 54 14.75 -14.13 -29.05
C GLN A 54 15.61 -14.00 -27.79
N SER A 55 16.32 -15.07 -27.41
CA SER A 55 17.25 -15.06 -26.27
C SER A 55 18.33 -13.99 -26.42
N ALA A 56 18.96 -13.90 -27.60
CA ALA A 56 19.99 -12.90 -27.89
C ALA A 56 19.46 -11.46 -27.82
N LYS A 57 18.18 -11.24 -28.18
CA LYS A 57 17.54 -9.93 -28.05
C LYS A 57 17.28 -9.55 -26.60
N PHE A 58 16.80 -10.49 -25.78
CA PHE A 58 16.66 -10.28 -24.33
C PHE A 58 18.01 -9.94 -23.70
N GLU A 59 19.03 -10.74 -24.01
CA GLU A 59 20.38 -10.53 -23.53
C GLU A 59 20.88 -9.12 -23.90
N HIS A 60 20.74 -8.71 -25.15
CA HIS A 60 21.13 -7.38 -25.59
C HIS A 60 20.46 -6.26 -24.78
N GLN A 61 19.16 -6.37 -24.47
CA GLN A 61 18.47 -5.37 -23.66
C GLN A 61 19.02 -5.28 -22.23
N PHE A 62 19.29 -6.43 -21.59
CA PHE A 62 19.89 -6.45 -20.26
C PHE A 62 21.33 -5.92 -20.26
N GLN A 63 22.11 -6.19 -21.31
CA GLN A 63 23.46 -5.64 -21.47
C GLN A 63 23.46 -4.10 -21.57
N LEU A 64 22.47 -3.50 -22.25
CA LEU A 64 22.33 -2.04 -22.30
C LEU A 64 22.08 -1.44 -20.92
N VAL A 65 21.21 -2.07 -20.12
CA VAL A 65 20.85 -1.58 -18.78
C VAL A 65 21.99 -1.76 -17.78
N LYS A 66 22.71 -2.88 -17.86
CA LYS A 66 23.94 -3.11 -17.11
C LYS A 66 24.92 -1.97 -17.37
N THR A 67 25.16 -1.66 -18.64
CA THR A 67 26.14 -0.64 -19.01
C THR A 67 25.69 0.75 -18.57
N TRP A 68 24.39 1.05 -18.61
CA TRP A 68 23.83 2.28 -18.03
C TRP A 68 24.05 2.36 -16.51
N ALA A 69 23.83 1.27 -15.77
CA ALA A 69 24.05 1.23 -14.33
C ALA A 69 25.51 1.52 -13.96
N ILE A 70 26.44 0.92 -14.70
CA ILE A 70 27.89 1.14 -14.55
C ILE A 70 28.23 2.61 -14.83
N ASP A 71 27.81 3.14 -15.99
CA ASP A 71 28.08 4.54 -16.38
C ASP A 71 27.61 5.55 -15.33
N LYS A 72 26.36 5.42 -14.86
CA LYS A 72 25.81 6.37 -13.88
C LYS A 72 26.43 6.24 -12.50
N THR A 73 26.84 5.03 -12.12
CA THR A 73 27.58 4.82 -10.88
C THR A 73 28.94 5.50 -10.98
N ASN A 74 29.68 5.26 -12.06
CA ASN A 74 31.00 5.85 -12.30
C ASN A 74 30.94 7.38 -12.40
N ALA A 75 29.94 7.94 -13.09
CA ALA A 75 29.74 9.38 -13.17
C ALA A 75 29.46 10.02 -11.80
N THR A 76 28.74 9.34 -10.91
CA THR A 76 28.45 9.83 -9.56
C THR A 76 29.71 9.77 -8.68
N ILE A 77 30.42 8.64 -8.71
CA ILE A 77 31.71 8.49 -8.00
C ILE A 77 32.69 9.57 -8.46
N SER A 78 32.77 9.80 -9.77
CA SER A 78 33.63 10.84 -10.37
C SER A 78 33.36 12.22 -9.81
N LYS A 79 32.08 12.60 -9.70
CA LYS A 79 31.68 13.90 -9.11
C LYS A 79 32.10 13.99 -7.64
N LYS A 80 31.96 12.91 -6.87
CA LYS A 80 32.36 12.87 -5.46
C LYS A 80 33.88 12.97 -5.27
N ILE A 81 34.66 12.21 -6.05
CA ILE A 81 36.13 12.29 -6.03
C ILE A 81 36.59 13.70 -6.38
N LYS A 82 36.01 14.31 -7.43
CA LYS A 82 36.33 15.69 -7.82
C LYS A 82 36.02 16.71 -6.71
N LYS A 83 34.91 16.55 -5.99
CA LYS A 83 34.54 17.42 -4.84
C LYS A 83 35.54 17.26 -3.67
N LYS A 84 36.01 16.04 -3.39
CA LYS A 84 36.85 15.72 -2.21
C LYS A 84 38.35 15.91 -2.43
N TYR A 85 38.87 15.63 -3.62
CA TYR A 85 40.31 15.60 -3.93
C TYR A 85 40.74 16.53 -5.07
N GLY A 86 39.80 17.29 -5.66
CA GLY A 86 40.08 18.19 -6.78
C GLY A 86 40.13 17.51 -8.16
N ALA A 87 40.12 18.33 -9.22
CA ALA A 87 39.97 17.85 -10.61
C ALA A 87 41.13 16.98 -11.11
N THR A 88 42.37 17.33 -10.75
CA THR A 88 43.58 16.65 -11.25
C THR A 88 43.70 15.21 -10.76
N VAL A 89 43.38 14.95 -9.49
CA VAL A 89 43.39 13.60 -8.91
C VAL A 89 42.27 12.75 -9.50
N ALA A 90 41.08 13.33 -9.67
CA ALA A 90 39.95 12.67 -10.32
C ALA A 90 40.30 12.22 -11.75
N THR A 91 40.89 13.09 -12.57
CA THR A 91 41.25 12.74 -13.96
C THR A 91 42.25 11.58 -14.04
N LYS A 92 43.22 11.50 -13.13
CA LYS A 92 44.22 10.41 -13.08
C LYS A 92 43.63 9.08 -12.61
N TRP A 93 42.65 9.11 -11.71
CA TRP A 93 41.97 7.91 -11.21
C TRP A 93 40.89 7.38 -12.17
N LEU A 94 40.25 8.27 -12.93
CA LEU A 94 39.08 7.95 -13.75
C LEU A 94 39.40 7.57 -15.19
N SER A 95 40.63 7.79 -15.67
CA SER A 95 41.04 7.49 -17.06
C SER A 95 40.79 6.03 -17.47
N ASN A 96 40.71 5.12 -16.49
CA ASN A 96 40.57 3.69 -16.70
C ASN A 96 39.15 3.16 -16.35
N LEU A 97 38.23 4.02 -15.87
CA LEU A 97 36.94 3.60 -15.30
C LEU A 97 35.71 4.01 -16.12
N THR A 98 35.83 4.99 -17.02
CA THR A 98 34.71 5.42 -17.87
C THR A 98 34.71 4.70 -19.22
N PRO A 99 33.66 3.93 -19.56
CA PRO A 99 33.37 3.60 -20.95
C PRO A 99 33.25 4.90 -21.74
N THR A 100 33.95 5.02 -22.87
CA THR A 100 33.89 6.22 -23.71
C THR A 100 32.49 6.32 -24.32
N LEU A 101 31.64 7.21 -23.79
CA LEU A 101 30.35 7.53 -24.39
C LEU A 101 30.55 8.48 -25.57
N SER A 102 30.60 7.95 -26.79
CA SER A 102 30.43 8.80 -27.97
C SER A 102 28.96 9.19 -28.09
N GLN A 103 28.67 10.49 -27.96
CA GLN A 103 27.36 11.07 -28.22
C GLN A 103 27.09 11.31 -29.72
N SER A 104 27.89 10.73 -30.64
CA SER A 104 27.68 10.93 -32.08
C SER A 104 26.79 9.86 -32.71
N ARG A 105 25.89 10.30 -33.60
CA ARG A 105 25.06 9.46 -34.48
C ARG A 105 25.98 8.67 -35.41
N GLN A 106 25.80 7.34 -35.48
CA GLN A 106 26.48 6.50 -36.48
C GLN A 106 25.97 6.91 -37.88
N PRO A 107 26.84 7.21 -38.86
CA PRO A 107 26.40 7.56 -40.20
C PRO A 107 25.63 6.39 -40.83
N GLY A 108 24.38 6.63 -41.27
CA GLY A 108 23.55 5.63 -41.97
C GLY A 108 22.30 5.09 -41.24
N LYS A 109 21.99 5.53 -40.01
CA LYS A 109 20.74 5.13 -39.31
C LYS A 109 19.56 6.09 -39.55
N ASP A 110 18.37 5.51 -39.73
CA ASP A 110 17.09 6.18 -40.00
C ASP A 110 16.76 7.26 -38.95
N ALA A 111 16.12 8.36 -39.35
CA ALA A 111 15.82 9.50 -38.49
C ALA A 111 14.72 9.24 -37.46
N THR A 112 13.98 8.15 -37.60
CA THR A 112 12.98 7.69 -36.62
C THR A 112 13.55 6.82 -35.51
N ASP A 113 14.81 6.35 -35.64
CA ASP A 113 15.49 5.61 -34.58
C ASP A 113 15.97 6.60 -33.49
N PRO A 114 15.66 6.36 -32.20
CA PRO A 114 16.15 7.20 -31.12
C PRO A 114 17.68 7.32 -31.19
N VAL A 115 18.20 8.54 -31.14
CA VAL A 115 19.65 8.80 -31.08
C VAL A 115 20.14 8.38 -29.71
N PHE A 116 20.64 7.14 -29.61
CA PHE A 116 21.35 6.66 -28.43
C PHE A 116 22.79 7.23 -28.44
N PRO A 117 23.36 7.67 -27.31
CA PRO A 117 24.81 7.60 -27.17
C PRO A 117 25.18 6.13 -27.43
N THR A 118 26.19 5.87 -28.26
CA THR A 118 26.59 4.48 -28.53
C THR A 118 27.10 3.91 -27.20
N ILE A 119 26.26 3.15 -26.51
CA ILE A 119 26.63 2.46 -25.28
C ILE A 119 27.51 1.30 -25.73
N THR A 120 28.82 1.48 -25.69
CA THR A 120 29.76 0.39 -25.92
C THR A 120 29.59 -0.60 -24.78
N ILE A 121 29.11 -1.80 -25.09
CA ILE A 121 28.95 -2.87 -24.09
C ILE A 121 30.36 -3.29 -23.65
N THR A 122 30.72 -2.99 -22.41
CA THR A 122 32.00 -3.40 -21.86
C THR A 122 32.03 -4.92 -21.67
N GLU A 123 33.02 -5.59 -22.25
CA GLU A 123 33.24 -7.04 -22.11
C GLU A 123 33.75 -7.41 -20.71
N ALA A 124 34.53 -6.52 -20.08
CA ALA A 124 34.99 -6.66 -18.71
C ALA A 124 33.80 -6.60 -17.74
N THR A 125 33.29 -7.78 -17.38
CA THR A 125 32.20 -7.97 -16.42
C THR A 125 32.54 -9.12 -15.51
N SER A 126 32.19 -8.99 -14.23
CA SER A 126 32.31 -10.07 -13.28
C SER A 126 31.44 -11.26 -13.71
N GLU A 127 31.87 -12.46 -13.33
CA GLU A 127 31.13 -13.68 -13.63
C GLU A 127 29.73 -13.65 -12.99
N GLN A 128 29.59 -12.96 -11.85
CA GLN A 128 28.31 -12.75 -11.17
C GLN A 128 27.32 -11.95 -12.02
N ILE A 129 27.77 -10.88 -12.69
CA ILE A 129 26.91 -10.07 -13.56
C ILE A 129 26.52 -10.84 -14.83
N LYS A 130 27.43 -11.65 -15.39
CA LYS A 130 27.10 -12.53 -16.51
C LYS A 130 26.05 -13.57 -16.13
N GLY A 131 26.21 -14.19 -14.96
CA GLY A 131 25.22 -15.11 -14.38
C GLY A 131 23.85 -14.45 -14.20
N LEU A 132 23.82 -13.22 -13.67
CA LEU A 132 22.59 -12.44 -13.50
C LEU A 132 21.88 -12.18 -14.83
N ILE A 133 22.63 -11.83 -15.89
CA ILE A 133 22.03 -11.61 -17.21
C ILE A 133 21.40 -12.89 -17.74
N ASN A 134 22.11 -14.02 -17.65
CA ASN A 134 21.60 -15.31 -18.10
C ASN A 134 20.32 -15.69 -17.34
N GLU A 135 20.27 -15.49 -16.03
CA GLU A 135 19.08 -15.74 -15.19
C GLU A 135 17.88 -14.91 -15.66
N TYR A 136 18.07 -13.61 -15.87
CA TYR A 136 17.00 -12.72 -16.31
C TYR A 136 16.54 -13.04 -17.73
N VAL A 137 17.45 -13.43 -18.63
CA VAL A 137 17.09 -13.89 -19.98
C VAL A 137 16.18 -15.12 -19.90
N GLN A 138 16.56 -16.15 -19.13
CA GLN A 138 15.74 -17.36 -19.00
C GLN A 138 14.39 -17.08 -18.33
N THR A 139 14.39 -16.27 -17.27
CA THR A 139 13.17 -15.85 -16.58
C THR A 139 12.21 -15.14 -17.54
N ASN A 140 12.71 -14.21 -18.35
CA ASN A 140 11.88 -13.43 -19.26
C ASN A 140 11.41 -14.21 -20.49
N LEU A 141 12.17 -15.20 -20.94
CA LEU A 141 11.68 -16.20 -21.90
C LEU A 141 10.51 -17.01 -21.32
N GLY A 142 10.62 -17.43 -20.07
CA GLY A 142 9.54 -18.11 -19.36
C GLY A 142 8.29 -17.24 -19.19
N LEU A 143 8.46 -15.99 -18.76
CA LEU A 143 7.35 -15.03 -18.64
C LEU A 143 6.65 -14.78 -19.98
N SER A 144 7.42 -14.64 -21.07
CA SER A 144 6.86 -14.48 -22.42
C SER A 144 6.02 -15.69 -22.84
N ARG A 145 6.50 -16.92 -22.59
CA ARG A 145 5.72 -18.13 -22.87
C ARG A 145 4.46 -18.21 -22.02
N ASN A 146 4.59 -18.01 -20.71
CA ASN A 146 3.48 -18.10 -19.76
C ASN A 146 2.34 -17.14 -20.12
N ILE A 147 2.65 -15.90 -20.51
CA ILE A 147 1.61 -14.93 -20.85
C ILE A 147 0.88 -15.28 -22.16
N LYS A 148 1.58 -15.91 -23.12
CA LYS A 148 0.98 -16.43 -24.36
C LYS A 148 0.06 -17.62 -24.07
N ASP A 149 0.52 -18.56 -23.26
CA ASP A 149 -0.27 -19.73 -22.85
C ASP A 149 -1.52 -19.33 -22.06
N GLU A 150 -1.40 -18.37 -21.15
CA GLU A 150 -2.53 -17.82 -20.40
C GLU A 150 -3.56 -17.15 -21.33
N TYR A 151 -3.09 -16.38 -22.32
CA TYR A 151 -3.98 -15.80 -23.33
C TYR A 151 -4.70 -16.88 -24.13
N PHE A 152 -3.96 -17.88 -24.64
CA PHE A 152 -4.51 -18.98 -25.41
C PHE A 152 -5.60 -19.74 -24.65
N ALA A 153 -5.32 -20.14 -23.41
CA ALA A 153 -6.27 -20.86 -22.57
C ALA A 153 -7.51 -20.02 -22.27
N LYS A 154 -7.35 -18.71 -22.02
CA LYS A 154 -8.47 -17.79 -21.79
C LYS A 154 -9.36 -17.69 -23.04
N THR A 155 -8.77 -17.55 -24.22
CA THR A 155 -9.49 -17.49 -25.49
C THR A 155 -10.27 -18.77 -25.75
N GLN A 156 -9.64 -19.94 -25.56
CA GLN A 156 -10.30 -21.24 -25.69
C GLN A 156 -11.49 -21.37 -24.75
N ASN A 157 -11.33 -20.98 -23.48
CA ASN A 157 -12.42 -20.99 -22.49
C ASN A 157 -13.57 -20.05 -22.86
N GLN A 158 -13.28 -18.85 -23.38
CA GLN A 158 -14.30 -17.90 -23.83
C GLN A 158 -15.14 -18.48 -24.98
N ILE A 159 -14.49 -19.16 -25.94
CA ILE A 159 -15.18 -19.83 -27.05
C ILE A 159 -16.11 -20.94 -26.53
N PHE A 160 -15.60 -21.85 -25.70
CA PHE A 160 -16.41 -22.95 -25.15
C PHE A 160 -17.59 -22.46 -24.31
N GLN A 161 -17.39 -21.42 -23.49
CA GLN A 161 -18.46 -20.84 -22.70
C GLN A 161 -19.52 -20.16 -23.57
N GLY A 162 -19.12 -19.41 -24.60
CA GLY A 162 -20.04 -18.75 -25.50
C GLY A 162 -20.90 -19.74 -26.29
N ILE A 163 -20.30 -20.84 -26.77
CA ILE A 163 -21.04 -21.92 -27.46
C ILE A 163 -22.04 -22.56 -26.50
N ARG A 164 -21.63 -22.89 -25.26
CA ARG A 164 -22.52 -23.46 -24.24
C ARG A 164 -23.68 -22.53 -23.88
N GLN A 165 -23.50 -21.22 -24.00
CA GLN A 165 -24.53 -20.20 -23.76
C GLN A 165 -25.41 -19.94 -24.99
N GLY A 166 -25.22 -20.67 -26.10
CA GLY A 166 -26.03 -20.56 -27.31
C GLY A 166 -25.64 -19.39 -28.22
N SER A 167 -24.49 -18.75 -28.01
CA SER A 167 -23.97 -17.70 -28.89
C SER A 167 -23.35 -18.30 -30.15
N SER A 168 -23.52 -17.64 -31.30
CA SER A 168 -22.87 -18.11 -32.53
C SER A 168 -21.35 -17.93 -32.45
N PHE A 169 -20.60 -18.88 -33.00
CA PHE A 169 -19.13 -18.85 -33.05
C PHE A 169 -18.60 -17.50 -33.58
N GLN A 170 -19.20 -16.98 -34.66
CA GLN A 170 -18.82 -15.70 -35.25
C GLN A 170 -18.97 -14.53 -34.27
N THR A 171 -20.06 -14.50 -33.50
CA THR A 171 -20.30 -13.44 -32.49
C THR A 171 -19.25 -13.48 -31.39
N ILE A 172 -18.86 -14.69 -30.96
CA ILE A 172 -17.85 -14.88 -29.91
C ILE A 172 -16.46 -14.46 -30.41
N VAL A 173 -16.08 -14.86 -31.63
CA VAL A 173 -14.81 -14.46 -32.25
C VAL A 173 -14.75 -12.94 -32.42
N ASP A 174 -15.85 -12.31 -32.87
CA ASP A 174 -15.90 -10.85 -33.01
C ASP A 174 -15.75 -10.13 -31.66
N ASP A 175 -16.33 -10.67 -30.58
CA ASP A 175 -16.15 -10.14 -29.23
C ASP A 175 -14.69 -10.29 -28.74
N ILE A 176 -14.07 -11.45 -28.95
CA ILE A 176 -12.67 -11.70 -28.60
C ILE A 176 -11.73 -10.77 -29.36
N VAL A 177 -11.99 -10.56 -30.66
CA VAL A 177 -11.22 -9.64 -31.51
C VAL A 177 -11.38 -8.19 -31.05
N LYS A 178 -12.61 -7.75 -30.71
CA LYS A 178 -12.88 -6.39 -30.22
C LYS A 178 -12.23 -6.13 -28.85
N ASN A 179 -12.26 -7.13 -27.96
CA ASN A 179 -11.74 -7.01 -26.59
C ASN A 179 -10.23 -7.26 -26.50
N GLY A 180 -9.60 -7.76 -27.57
CA GLY A 180 -8.18 -7.57 -27.89
C GLY A 180 -7.18 -7.92 -26.79
N GLY A 181 -7.47 -8.92 -25.96
CA GLY A 181 -6.56 -9.39 -24.90
C GLY A 181 -6.22 -8.36 -23.81
N GLY A 182 -7.02 -7.30 -23.63
CA GLY A 182 -6.68 -6.12 -22.82
C GLY A 182 -6.02 -6.40 -21.47
N VAL A 183 -6.63 -7.24 -20.62
CA VAL A 183 -6.08 -7.58 -19.29
C VAL A 183 -4.74 -8.31 -19.37
N THR A 184 -4.62 -9.26 -20.31
CA THR A 184 -3.39 -10.06 -20.50
C THR A 184 -2.26 -9.20 -21.06
N ARG A 185 -2.59 -8.25 -21.94
CA ARG A 185 -1.65 -7.26 -22.46
C ARG A 185 -1.16 -6.31 -21.36
N SER A 186 -2.05 -5.80 -20.51
CA SER A 186 -1.66 -4.96 -19.37
C SER A 186 -0.76 -5.71 -18.38
N LYS A 187 -1.01 -7.01 -18.18
CA LYS A 187 -0.14 -7.88 -17.38
C LYS A 187 1.24 -8.06 -18.01
N ALA A 188 1.31 -8.30 -19.32
CA ALA A 188 2.57 -8.36 -20.08
C ALA A 188 3.38 -7.06 -19.93
N GLU A 189 2.72 -5.91 -20.07
CA GLU A 189 3.34 -4.60 -19.92
C GLU A 189 3.87 -4.36 -18.50
N PHE A 190 3.11 -4.77 -17.48
CA PHE A 190 3.54 -4.71 -16.08
C PHE A 190 4.78 -5.57 -15.83
N TRP A 191 4.79 -6.82 -16.29
CA TRP A 191 5.94 -7.72 -16.17
C TRP A 191 7.18 -7.14 -16.86
N ALA A 192 7.03 -6.63 -18.08
CA ALA A 192 8.18 -6.09 -18.79
C ALA A 192 8.84 -4.92 -18.03
N ARG A 193 8.04 -4.02 -17.46
CA ARG A 193 8.55 -2.91 -16.64
C ARG A 193 9.18 -3.38 -15.33
N ASP A 194 8.51 -4.30 -14.64
CA ASP A 194 8.97 -4.85 -13.37
C ASP A 194 10.34 -5.54 -13.50
N GLN A 195 10.50 -6.36 -14.53
CA GLN A 195 11.74 -7.10 -14.77
C GLN A 195 12.93 -6.17 -15.05
N MET A 196 12.70 -5.06 -15.74
CA MET A 196 13.74 -4.06 -16.00
C MET A 196 14.15 -3.30 -14.74
N GLY A 197 13.18 -2.93 -13.90
CA GLY A 197 13.45 -2.26 -12.63
C GLY A 197 14.28 -3.15 -11.69
N ARG A 198 13.89 -4.42 -11.58
CA ARG A 198 14.60 -5.42 -10.75
C ARG A 198 16.01 -5.67 -11.24
N PHE A 199 16.19 -5.89 -12.55
CA PHE A 199 17.51 -6.10 -13.13
C PHE A 199 18.41 -4.88 -12.89
N PHE A 200 17.90 -3.67 -13.14
CA PHE A 200 18.66 -2.44 -12.94
C PHE A 200 19.09 -2.26 -11.47
N GLY A 201 18.18 -2.51 -10.52
CA GLY A 201 18.49 -2.48 -9.09
C GLY A 201 19.60 -3.48 -8.72
N LYS A 202 19.46 -4.73 -9.16
CA LYS A 202 20.41 -5.79 -8.84
C LYS A 202 21.79 -5.60 -9.48
N ALA A 203 21.82 -5.18 -10.74
CA ALA A 203 23.07 -4.84 -11.44
C ALA A 203 23.79 -3.65 -10.75
N THR A 204 23.02 -2.67 -10.26
CA THR A 204 23.58 -1.53 -9.51
C THR A 204 24.13 -1.96 -8.15
N GLU A 205 23.42 -2.80 -7.41
CA GLU A 205 23.88 -3.39 -6.14
C GLU A 205 25.20 -4.14 -6.31
N LEU A 206 25.25 -5.09 -7.26
CA LEU A 206 26.46 -5.87 -7.52
C LEU A 206 27.63 -4.97 -7.87
N HIS A 207 27.43 -4.01 -8.77
CA HIS A 207 28.51 -3.12 -9.17
C HIS A 207 29.02 -2.22 -8.03
N GLN A 208 28.13 -1.67 -7.20
CA GLN A 208 28.53 -0.83 -6.07
C GLN A 208 29.21 -1.62 -4.95
N THR A 209 28.73 -2.83 -4.66
CA THR A 209 29.33 -3.71 -3.65
C THR A 209 30.68 -4.26 -4.10
N GLU A 210 30.84 -4.65 -5.38
CA GLU A 210 32.13 -5.01 -5.99
C GLU A 210 33.12 -3.84 -5.96
N ALA A 211 32.65 -2.60 -6.12
CA ALA A 211 33.46 -1.39 -5.99
C ALA A 211 33.80 -1.02 -4.53
N GLY A 212 33.35 -1.80 -3.54
CA GLY A 212 33.62 -1.58 -2.12
C GLY A 212 32.83 -0.43 -1.49
N ILE A 213 31.73 0.00 -2.11
CA ILE A 213 30.89 1.09 -1.61
C ILE A 213 29.97 0.53 -0.51
N PRO A 214 30.00 1.08 0.71
CA PRO A 214 29.27 0.50 1.85
C PRO A 214 27.75 0.69 1.77
N GLY A 215 27.30 1.67 0.99
CA GLY A 215 25.89 2.03 0.93
C GLY A 215 25.53 2.97 -0.21
N TYR A 216 24.33 3.52 -0.12
CA TYR A 216 23.74 4.35 -1.14
C TYR A 216 22.78 5.36 -0.53
N ILE A 217 22.57 6.46 -1.24
CA ILE A 217 21.43 7.36 -1.02
C ILE A 217 20.28 6.85 -1.87
N TRP A 218 19.14 6.63 -1.26
CA TRP A 218 17.94 6.21 -1.97
C TRP A 218 17.38 7.38 -2.77
N ARG A 219 17.14 7.16 -4.06
CA ARG A 219 16.62 8.16 -4.99
C ARG A 219 15.36 7.70 -5.69
N CYS A 220 14.41 8.61 -5.81
CA CYS A 220 13.10 8.37 -6.43
C CYS A 220 12.91 9.20 -7.71
N MET A 221 12.06 8.73 -8.64
CA MET A 221 11.64 9.56 -9.78
C MET A 221 10.66 10.68 -9.39
N HIS A 222 10.28 10.75 -8.11
CA HIS A 222 9.32 11.68 -7.49
C HIS A 222 7.89 11.51 -8.02
N PHE A 223 7.67 11.69 -9.32
CA PHE A 223 6.37 11.48 -9.96
C PHE A 223 6.05 9.98 -10.09
N ARG A 224 4.83 9.59 -9.70
CA ARG A 224 4.35 8.18 -9.71
C ARG A 224 5.16 7.21 -8.84
N THR A 225 5.93 7.72 -7.88
CA THR A 225 6.60 6.92 -6.85
C THR A 225 5.66 6.75 -5.66
N ARG A 226 5.63 5.57 -5.04
CA ARG A 226 4.79 5.29 -3.87
C ARG A 226 5.25 6.12 -2.67
N ASP A 227 4.33 6.58 -1.83
CA ASP A 227 4.64 7.42 -0.66
C ASP A 227 5.70 6.82 0.26
N GLN A 228 5.67 5.50 0.45
CA GLN A 228 6.63 4.80 1.31
C GLN A 228 8.04 4.80 0.73
N HIS A 229 8.18 4.81 -0.60
CA HIS A 229 9.46 4.95 -1.27
C HIS A 229 9.93 6.41 -1.27
N LEU A 230 8.99 7.36 -1.40
CA LEU A 230 9.29 8.80 -1.30
C LEU A 230 9.84 9.18 0.08
N LYS A 231 9.43 8.51 1.16
CA LYS A 231 9.99 8.72 2.51
C LYS A 231 11.47 8.36 2.59
N LEU A 232 11.91 7.38 1.81
CA LEU A 232 13.31 6.97 1.71
C LEU A 232 14.09 7.90 0.77
N ASP A 233 13.44 8.83 0.05
CA ASP A 233 14.18 9.71 -0.83
C ASP A 233 15.14 10.61 -0.04
N ASN A 234 16.38 10.64 -0.52
CA ASN A 234 17.49 11.36 0.08
C ASN A 234 17.91 10.85 1.48
N THR A 235 17.66 9.56 1.78
CA THR A 235 18.18 8.91 3.01
C THR A 235 19.33 7.94 2.69
N PHE A 236 20.31 7.84 3.59
CA PHE A 236 21.45 6.92 3.46
C PHE A 236 21.11 5.52 3.95
N HIS A 237 21.41 4.50 3.15
CA HIS A 237 21.23 3.09 3.49
C HIS A 237 22.49 2.30 3.20
N ARG A 238 22.76 1.29 4.02
CA ARG A 238 23.87 0.37 3.78
C ARG A 238 23.40 -0.81 2.94
N TRP A 239 24.30 -1.36 2.12
CA TRP A 239 24.00 -2.55 1.33
C TRP A 239 23.82 -3.82 2.18
N ASP A 240 24.46 -3.87 3.36
CA ASP A 240 24.33 -4.99 4.30
C ASP A 240 23.01 -4.98 5.09
N LYS A 241 22.23 -3.89 5.01
CA LYS A 241 20.99 -3.72 5.76
C LYS A 241 19.86 -3.28 4.84
N ARG A 242 18.98 -4.24 4.52
CA ARG A 242 17.78 -4.00 3.73
C ARG A 242 16.83 -3.04 4.46
N PRO A 243 16.40 -1.93 3.85
CA PRO A 243 15.42 -1.05 4.47
C PRO A 243 14.03 -1.69 4.44
N LYS A 244 13.27 -1.45 5.52
CA LYS A 244 11.89 -1.92 5.68
C LYS A 244 10.92 -0.91 5.09
N ILE A 245 10.10 -1.34 4.14
CA ILE A 245 9.02 -0.58 3.51
C ILE A 245 7.68 -1.12 4.00
N LEU A 246 6.80 -0.25 4.48
CA LEU A 246 5.51 -0.63 5.06
C LEU A 246 4.33 -0.38 4.11
N TYR A 247 3.67 -1.44 3.67
CA TYR A 247 2.40 -1.39 2.95
C TYR A 247 1.24 -1.80 3.86
N GLY A 248 0.74 -0.86 4.67
CA GLY A 248 -0.27 -1.20 5.67
C GLY A 248 0.28 -2.20 6.69
N THR A 249 -0.22 -3.45 6.72
CA THR A 249 0.18 -4.52 7.65
C THR A 249 1.39 -5.28 7.13
N LYS A 250 1.69 -5.15 5.85
CA LYS A 250 2.73 -5.92 5.18
C LYS A 250 4.01 -5.12 5.17
N THR A 251 5.07 -5.70 5.71
CA THR A 251 6.43 -5.19 5.60
C THR A 251 7.13 -5.88 4.43
N CYS A 252 7.89 -5.11 3.65
CA CYS A 252 8.75 -5.62 2.60
C CYS A 252 10.17 -5.08 2.84
N GLU A 253 11.15 -5.96 2.87
CA GLU A 253 12.56 -5.58 3.02
C GLU A 253 13.23 -5.62 1.66
N CYS A 254 13.48 -4.45 1.08
CA CYS A 254 13.95 -4.36 -0.29
C CYS A 254 14.83 -3.14 -0.55
N HIS A 255 15.82 -3.33 -1.41
CA HIS A 255 16.63 -2.24 -1.96
C HIS A 255 15.88 -1.54 -3.12
N PRO A 256 16.34 -0.36 -3.57
CA PRO A 256 15.74 0.33 -4.70
C PRO A 256 15.69 -0.57 -5.95
N GLY A 257 14.51 -0.67 -6.58
CA GLY A 257 14.29 -1.47 -7.78
C GLY A 257 13.85 -2.93 -7.51
N GLU A 258 13.98 -3.45 -6.29
CA GLU A 258 13.56 -4.83 -5.97
C GLU A 258 12.04 -4.98 -5.75
N ASP A 259 11.38 -3.89 -5.34
CA ASP A 259 9.95 -3.84 -5.14
C ASP A 259 9.18 -3.79 -6.49
N TRP A 260 7.93 -4.26 -6.49
CA TRP A 260 7.11 -4.37 -7.71
C TRP A 260 7.01 -3.07 -8.52
N ASN A 261 7.34 -3.08 -9.81
CA ASN A 261 7.29 -1.93 -10.71
C ASN A 261 7.97 -0.66 -10.11
N CYS A 262 9.05 -0.87 -9.35
CA CYS A 262 9.81 0.20 -8.70
C CYS A 262 10.82 0.81 -9.67
N ARG A 263 10.88 2.15 -9.69
CA ARG A 263 11.84 2.93 -10.49
C ARG A 263 12.79 3.76 -9.63
N CYS A 264 12.86 3.45 -8.33
CA CYS A 264 13.85 4.03 -7.43
C CYS A 264 15.22 3.47 -7.77
N TRP A 265 16.29 4.23 -7.47
CA TRP A 265 17.66 3.77 -7.71
C TRP A 265 18.57 4.09 -6.54
N ALA A 266 19.61 3.28 -6.39
CA ALA A 266 20.68 3.48 -5.42
C ALA A 266 21.73 4.43 -6.00
N GLU A 267 21.86 5.63 -5.44
CA GLU A 267 22.98 6.52 -5.75
C GLU A 267 24.16 6.20 -4.82
N PRO A 268 25.35 5.87 -5.33
CA PRO A 268 26.46 5.39 -4.49
C PRO A 268 26.84 6.42 -3.41
N ALA A 269 27.06 5.96 -2.17
CA ALA A 269 27.34 6.83 -1.03
C ALA A 269 28.26 6.19 0.03
N LEU A 270 29.01 7.02 0.74
CA LEU A 270 29.95 6.62 1.79
C LEU A 270 29.41 6.86 3.21
N GLY A 271 28.38 7.71 3.36
CA GLY A 271 27.73 8.03 4.63
C GLY A 271 28.15 9.38 5.24
N ASP A 272 29.08 10.11 4.62
CA ASP A 272 29.57 11.43 5.06
C ASP A 272 28.98 12.59 4.23
N GLU A 273 27.91 12.35 3.47
CA GLU A 273 27.37 13.34 2.53
C GLU A 273 26.50 14.45 3.17
N ASP A 274 26.84 15.71 2.86
CA ASP A 274 26.09 16.90 3.29
C ASP A 274 24.63 16.90 2.78
N GLY A 275 23.69 17.28 3.65
CA GLY A 275 22.28 17.45 3.28
C GLY A 275 21.52 16.14 3.03
N VAL A 276 22.12 15.00 3.33
CA VAL A 276 21.46 13.70 3.33
C VAL A 276 20.70 13.51 4.64
N LYS A 277 19.45 13.07 4.55
CA LYS A 277 18.64 12.77 5.72
C LYS A 277 19.20 11.50 6.37
N GLU A 278 19.38 11.54 7.68
CA GLU A 278 19.73 10.34 8.43
C GLU A 278 18.57 9.33 8.31
N TRP A 279 18.86 8.16 7.75
CA TRP A 279 17.90 7.05 7.82
C TRP A 279 17.89 6.52 9.24
N LYS A 280 16.84 6.84 9.98
CA LYS A 280 16.59 6.22 11.28
C LYS A 280 15.80 4.95 11.02
N ASP A 281 16.44 3.81 11.28
CA ASP A 281 15.73 2.53 11.38
C ASP A 281 14.80 2.64 12.59
N GLU A 282 13.52 2.96 12.35
CA GLU A 282 12.48 3.25 13.35
C GLU A 282 12.16 2.08 14.30
N TRP A 283 13.05 1.09 14.42
CA TRP A 283 12.93 -0.06 15.30
C TRP A 283 13.77 0.01 16.59
N VAL A 284 14.66 1.00 16.76
CA VAL A 284 15.47 1.14 18.00
C VAL A 284 15.37 2.56 18.57
N ALA A 285 14.15 2.98 18.90
CA ALA A 285 13.91 4.00 19.92
C ALA A 285 13.26 3.31 21.12
N GLN A 286 13.97 3.35 22.26
CA GLN A 286 13.50 2.84 23.54
C GLN A 286 12.17 3.51 23.95
N SER A 287 11.22 2.65 24.31
CA SER A 287 10.05 2.90 25.18
C SER A 287 9.20 4.13 24.91
N LEU A 288 8.46 4.12 23.80
CA LEU A 288 7.06 4.55 23.84
C LEU A 288 6.24 3.74 22.82
N ASP A 289 6.14 2.44 23.07
CA ASP A 289 5.21 1.56 22.35
C ASP A 289 3.77 1.97 22.70
N LEU A 290 3.20 2.87 21.91
CA LEU A 290 1.77 3.05 21.77
C LEU A 290 1.50 3.12 20.27
N THR A 291 0.94 2.05 19.71
CA THR A 291 0.27 2.04 18.41
C THR A 291 -0.58 3.31 18.21
N LEU A 292 -0.02 4.31 17.53
CA LEU A 292 -0.55 5.44 16.74
C LEU A 292 0.64 6.40 16.57
N ASN A 293 1.24 6.39 15.39
CA ASN A 293 2.44 7.17 15.08
C ASN A 293 2.08 8.63 14.72
N GLU A 294 3.05 9.54 14.78
CA GLU A 294 2.91 10.97 14.47
C GLU A 294 2.31 11.26 13.07
N THR A 295 2.35 10.29 12.16
CA THR A 295 1.73 10.41 10.83
C THR A 295 0.23 10.17 10.83
N ASN A 296 -0.32 9.42 11.78
CA ASN A 296 -1.72 8.99 11.83
C ASN A 296 -2.52 9.64 12.96
N THR A 297 -1.84 10.45 13.78
CA THR A 297 -2.49 11.16 14.87
C THR A 297 -1.89 12.54 15.06
N ALA A 298 -2.73 13.58 14.91
CA ALA A 298 -2.38 14.95 15.26
C ALA A 298 -3.02 15.26 16.61
N ILE A 299 -2.20 15.41 17.66
CA ILE A 299 -2.67 15.75 19.01
C ILE A 299 -2.25 17.19 19.28
N GLN A 300 -3.19 18.13 19.15
CA GLN A 300 -2.97 19.56 19.43
C GLN A 300 -3.71 19.94 20.71
N ILE A 301 -3.34 19.34 21.85
CA ILE A 301 -3.96 19.64 23.14
C ILE A 301 -2.99 20.45 24.00
N GLU A 302 -3.17 21.76 24.06
CA GLU A 302 -2.32 22.68 24.82
C GLU A 302 -2.77 22.88 26.29
N SER A 303 -3.69 22.08 26.83
CA SER A 303 -4.02 22.14 28.26
C SER A 303 -4.55 20.83 28.83
N SER A 304 -4.05 20.51 30.04
CA SER A 304 -4.53 19.57 31.09
C SER A 304 -5.20 18.22 30.76
N LEU A 305 -5.26 17.78 29.51
CA LEU A 305 -5.31 16.36 29.16
C LEU A 305 -3.87 15.90 29.04
N SER A 306 -3.45 15.02 29.95
CA SER A 306 -2.11 14.44 29.81
C SER A 306 -2.09 13.68 28.48
N ARG A 307 -1.23 14.08 27.55
CA ARG A 307 -0.91 13.32 26.32
C ARG A 307 -0.87 11.81 26.60
N ALA A 308 -0.35 11.43 27.76
CA ALA A 308 -0.39 10.07 28.30
C ALA A 308 -1.77 9.37 28.28
N GLN A 309 -2.85 10.03 28.71
CA GLN A 309 -4.21 9.44 28.71
C GLN A 309 -4.73 9.17 27.30
N VAL A 310 -4.53 10.11 26.38
CA VAL A 310 -4.93 9.96 24.97
C VAL A 310 -4.22 8.77 24.37
N VAL A 311 -2.91 8.70 24.57
CA VAL A 311 -2.15 7.63 23.98
C VAL A 311 -2.43 6.29 24.70
N GLU A 312 -2.68 6.26 26.01
CA GLU A 312 -3.10 5.06 26.76
C GLU A 312 -4.43 4.48 26.24
N SER A 313 -5.44 5.33 26.00
CA SER A 313 -6.71 4.94 25.37
C SER A 313 -6.49 4.28 24.03
N ILE A 314 -5.67 4.93 23.20
CA ILE A 314 -5.34 4.50 21.86
C ILE A 314 -4.64 3.14 21.86
N ARG A 315 -3.67 2.95 22.76
CA ARG A 315 -3.00 1.65 22.92
C ARG A 315 -3.98 0.58 23.37
N SER A 316 -4.89 0.90 24.29
CA SER A 316 -5.92 -0.06 24.71
C SER A 316 -6.80 -0.49 23.52
N VAL A 317 -7.22 0.45 22.67
CA VAL A 317 -7.99 0.12 21.46
C VAL A 317 -7.17 -0.72 20.48
N ASN A 318 -5.93 -0.31 20.19
CA ASN A 318 -5.09 -0.99 19.20
C ASN A 318 -4.51 -2.33 19.69
N SER A 319 -4.40 -2.54 21.00
CA SER A 319 -4.06 -3.86 21.55
C SER A 319 -5.15 -4.90 21.31
N VAL A 320 -6.38 -4.44 21.07
CA VAL A 320 -7.54 -5.29 20.76
C VAL A 320 -7.81 -5.30 19.26
N LEU A 321 -7.68 -4.15 18.59
CA LEU A 321 -8.05 -3.97 17.19
C LEU A 321 -6.82 -3.68 16.33
N ASN A 322 -6.71 -4.36 15.19
CA ASN A 322 -5.61 -4.12 14.26
C ASN A 322 -5.95 -2.98 13.28
N ILE A 323 -6.27 -1.79 13.80
CA ILE A 323 -6.72 -0.65 12.97
C ILE A 323 -5.53 -0.07 12.22
N GLN A 324 -5.63 -0.08 10.89
CA GLN A 324 -4.63 0.52 10.01
C GLN A 324 -5.27 1.58 9.10
N PRO A 325 -5.28 2.86 9.53
CA PRO A 325 -5.86 3.91 8.71
C PRO A 325 -5.01 4.10 7.44
N LYS A 326 -5.65 3.98 6.26
CA LYS A 326 -4.98 3.97 4.95
C LYS A 326 -4.92 5.34 4.26
N VAL A 327 -5.72 6.31 4.71
CA VAL A 327 -5.89 7.63 4.06
C VAL A 327 -5.97 8.74 5.12
N ASP A 328 -5.53 9.96 4.79
CA ASP A 328 -5.48 11.11 5.71
C ASP A 328 -6.79 11.45 6.42
N ARG A 329 -7.94 11.23 5.77
CA ARG A 329 -9.26 11.41 6.39
C ARG A 329 -9.49 10.46 7.57
N HIS A 330 -8.93 9.25 7.49
CA HIS A 330 -9.05 8.20 8.51
C HIS A 330 -8.06 8.36 9.68
N LYS A 331 -7.25 9.42 9.68
CA LYS A 331 -6.31 9.72 10.76
C LYS A 331 -7.03 10.27 11.99
N PHE A 332 -6.60 9.89 13.17
CA PHE A 332 -7.18 10.35 14.43
C PHE A 332 -6.64 11.73 14.79
N LYS A 333 -7.43 12.79 14.68
CA LYS A 333 -6.98 14.12 15.12
C LYS A 333 -7.67 14.45 16.44
N PHE A 334 -6.91 14.83 17.45
CA PHE A 334 -7.44 15.19 18.77
C PHE A 334 -7.19 16.68 19.05
N PHE A 335 -8.28 17.39 19.33
CA PHE A 335 -8.25 18.82 19.67
C PHE A 335 -8.99 19.07 21.00
N PRO A 336 -8.63 20.13 21.75
CA PRO A 336 -9.39 20.56 22.89
C PRO A 336 -10.71 21.20 22.43
N ILE A 337 -11.77 21.00 23.20
CA ILE A 337 -12.96 21.84 23.05
C ILE A 337 -12.65 23.19 23.69
N GLU A 338 -12.61 24.26 22.89
CA GLU A 338 -12.44 25.63 23.39
C GLU A 338 -13.69 26.10 24.18
N ASN A 339 -13.50 26.96 25.17
CA ASN A 339 -14.60 27.53 25.97
C ASN A 339 -15.65 28.27 25.12
N SER A 340 -15.24 28.79 23.97
CA SER A 340 -16.07 29.49 22.98
C SER A 340 -16.94 28.55 22.12
N HIS A 341 -16.67 27.24 22.13
CA HIS A 341 -17.35 26.27 21.28
C HIS A 341 -18.78 25.97 21.79
N PRO A 342 -19.81 25.93 20.92
CA PRO A 342 -21.20 25.70 21.34
C PRO A 342 -21.43 24.42 22.14
N GLU A 343 -20.63 23.39 21.88
CA GLU A 343 -20.70 22.08 22.56
C GLU A 343 -19.92 22.01 23.89
N TYR A 344 -19.14 23.04 24.25
CA TYR A 344 -18.31 23.04 25.48
C TYR A 344 -19.11 22.83 26.77
N ALA A 345 -20.34 23.35 26.80
CA ALA A 345 -21.25 23.21 27.94
C ALA A 345 -21.98 21.86 27.98
N ARG A 346 -22.00 21.11 26.87
CA ARG A 346 -22.89 19.96 26.67
C ARG A 346 -22.15 18.63 26.57
N ALA A 347 -21.01 18.61 25.89
CA ALA A 347 -20.28 17.41 25.59
C ALA A 347 -18.96 17.31 26.38
N SER A 348 -18.62 16.10 26.79
CA SER A 348 -17.29 15.79 27.33
C SER A 348 -16.29 15.45 26.22
N GLY A 349 -16.81 14.98 25.08
CA GLY A 349 -16.10 14.82 23.82
C GLY A 349 -17.12 14.68 22.71
N PHE A 350 -16.70 14.92 21.47
CA PHE A 350 -17.48 14.62 20.28
C PHE A 350 -16.57 14.38 19.07
N TYR A 351 -17.01 13.51 18.17
CA TYR A 351 -16.44 13.33 16.86
C TYR A 351 -17.14 14.23 15.83
N GLU A 352 -16.38 15.00 15.04
CA GLU A 352 -16.88 15.85 13.97
C GLU A 352 -16.68 15.20 12.59
N PRO A 353 -17.77 14.74 11.93
CA PRO A 353 -17.67 14.05 10.64
C PRO A 353 -17.12 14.91 9.50
N ALA A 354 -17.30 16.24 9.56
CA ALA A 354 -16.87 17.15 8.50
C ALA A 354 -15.34 17.31 8.44
N THR A 355 -14.70 17.36 9.61
CA THR A 355 -13.25 17.57 9.74
C THR A 355 -12.48 16.27 10.01
N GLY A 356 -13.19 15.21 10.42
CA GLY A 356 -12.62 13.94 10.85
C GLY A 356 -11.90 14.04 12.20
N ALA A 357 -12.16 15.11 12.95
CA ALA A 357 -11.50 15.42 14.21
C ALA A 357 -12.32 14.95 15.41
N ILE A 358 -11.62 14.58 16.48
CA ILE A 358 -12.19 14.25 17.78
C ILE A 358 -11.85 15.39 18.72
N TYR A 359 -12.87 16.01 19.28
CA TYR A 359 -12.72 17.07 20.26
C TYR A 359 -12.99 16.53 21.66
N ILE A 360 -12.10 16.84 22.62
CA ILE A 360 -12.22 16.38 24.01
C ILE A 360 -12.11 17.58 24.93
N LYS A 361 -12.96 17.63 25.97
CA LYS A 361 -12.90 18.72 26.96
C LYS A 361 -11.66 18.56 27.86
N PRO A 362 -10.89 19.64 28.10
CA PRO A 362 -9.76 19.59 29.04
C PRO A 362 -10.20 19.26 30.48
N GLY A 363 -9.38 18.52 31.22
CA GLY A 363 -9.56 18.29 32.67
C GLY A 363 -10.69 17.32 33.08
N ILE A 364 -11.08 16.37 32.23
CA ILE A 364 -12.09 15.35 32.59
C ILE A 364 -11.45 14.17 33.33
N ASP A 365 -12.02 13.78 34.47
CA ASP A 365 -11.57 12.64 35.29
C ASP A 365 -11.71 11.26 34.58
N ASN A 366 -12.60 11.18 33.59
CA ASN A 366 -12.94 9.99 32.81
C ASN A 366 -12.47 10.09 31.35
N ALA A 367 -11.32 10.72 31.11
CA ALA A 367 -10.82 10.97 29.75
C ALA A 367 -10.64 9.68 28.93
N GLN A 368 -10.25 8.57 29.55
CA GLN A 368 -9.91 7.35 28.82
C GLN A 368 -11.15 6.72 28.15
N THR A 369 -12.25 6.56 28.91
CA THR A 369 -13.54 6.08 28.39
C THR A 369 -14.11 6.99 27.32
N GLN A 370 -14.05 8.32 27.53
CA GLN A 370 -14.57 9.27 26.54
C GLN A 370 -13.79 9.20 25.21
N ILE A 371 -12.46 9.06 25.27
CA ILE A 371 -11.64 8.96 24.06
C ILE A 371 -11.95 7.68 23.28
N ILE A 372 -12.12 6.55 23.98
CA ILE A 372 -12.49 5.27 23.34
C ILE A 372 -13.87 5.37 22.69
N HIS A 373 -14.81 6.06 23.36
CA HIS A 373 -16.15 6.34 22.83
C HIS A 373 -16.09 7.11 21.50
N GLU A 374 -15.36 8.22 21.45
CA GLU A 374 -15.26 9.02 20.23
C GLU A 374 -14.48 8.34 19.10
N ILE A 375 -13.50 7.50 19.45
CA ILE A 375 -12.80 6.65 18.47
C ILE A 375 -13.81 5.75 17.76
N PHE A 376 -14.76 5.14 18.48
CA PHE A 376 -15.78 4.31 17.85
C PHE A 376 -16.64 5.12 16.85
N HIS A 377 -17.11 6.31 17.21
CA HIS A 377 -17.90 7.15 16.30
C HIS A 377 -17.17 7.49 15.00
N LYS A 378 -15.86 7.69 15.08
CA LYS A 378 -15.01 7.86 13.89
C LYS A 378 -14.90 6.56 13.08
N LEU A 379 -14.66 5.42 13.73
CA LEU A 379 -14.61 4.12 13.05
C LEU A 379 -15.92 3.82 12.32
N ASP A 380 -17.04 4.02 13.01
CA ASP A 380 -18.39 3.84 12.51
C ASP A 380 -18.72 4.71 11.29
N SER A 381 -18.31 5.98 11.34
CA SER A 381 -18.63 6.97 10.31
C SER A 381 -17.67 6.98 9.12
N GLU A 382 -16.42 6.54 9.30
CA GLU A 382 -15.40 6.64 8.23
C GLU A 382 -14.85 5.30 7.77
N ILE A 383 -14.60 4.35 8.67
CA ILE A 383 -13.94 3.07 8.36
C ILE A 383 -14.95 1.99 8.02
N LEU A 384 -16.03 1.93 8.79
CA LEU A 384 -17.13 0.99 8.62
C LEU A 384 -18.20 1.49 7.64
N PHE A 385 -18.07 2.72 7.16
CA PHE A 385 -18.99 3.30 6.19
C PHE A 385 -18.96 2.52 4.88
N ARG A 386 -20.10 1.93 4.51
CA ARG A 386 -20.26 1.13 3.29
C ARG A 386 -21.61 1.42 2.65
N ALA A 387 -21.64 1.56 1.32
CA ALA A 387 -22.86 1.73 0.54
C ALA A 387 -23.79 2.87 1.00
N GLY A 388 -23.24 3.98 1.51
CA GLY A 388 -24.04 5.13 1.97
C GLY A 388 -24.48 5.08 3.43
N ASN A 389 -24.25 3.96 4.12
CA ASN A 389 -24.66 3.74 5.51
C ASN A 389 -23.44 3.70 6.45
N LYS A 390 -23.61 4.21 7.67
CA LYS A 390 -22.62 4.06 8.75
C LYS A 390 -22.56 2.59 9.21
N GLY A 391 -21.46 2.21 9.86
CA GLY A 391 -21.23 0.84 10.32
C GLY A 391 -22.37 0.25 11.15
N HIS A 392 -22.90 1.02 12.11
CA HIS A 392 -24.00 0.64 12.99
C HIS A 392 -25.34 0.45 12.27
N GLN A 393 -25.47 1.02 11.07
CA GLN A 393 -26.67 0.89 10.22
C GLN A 393 -26.54 -0.29 9.24
N GLY A 394 -25.36 -0.93 9.19
CA GLY A 394 -25.10 -2.07 8.34
C GLY A 394 -25.75 -3.35 8.83
N VAL A 395 -25.89 -4.32 7.93
CA VAL A 395 -26.45 -5.65 8.23
C VAL A 395 -25.63 -6.37 9.30
N ASP A 396 -24.31 -6.15 9.33
CA ASP A 396 -23.40 -6.76 10.31
C ASP A 396 -23.67 -6.28 11.75
N ALA A 397 -24.20 -5.07 11.94
CA ALA A 397 -24.52 -4.50 13.24
C ALA A 397 -25.94 -4.85 13.72
N ALA A 398 -26.81 -5.35 12.85
CA ALA A 398 -28.23 -5.57 13.15
C ALA A 398 -28.45 -6.57 14.28
N GLU A 399 -27.71 -7.67 14.27
CA GLU A 399 -27.76 -8.71 15.31
C GLU A 399 -27.30 -8.18 16.68
N LEU A 400 -26.18 -7.45 16.68
CA LEU A 400 -25.65 -6.77 17.86
C LEU A 400 -26.66 -5.76 18.44
N MET A 401 -27.24 -4.92 17.57
CA MET A 401 -28.23 -3.93 18.00
C MET A 401 -29.51 -4.55 18.51
N GLN A 402 -29.96 -5.66 17.92
CA GLN A 402 -31.13 -6.38 18.42
C GLN A 402 -30.87 -6.95 19.82
N ALA A 403 -29.68 -7.50 20.07
CA ALA A 403 -29.29 -7.97 21.40
C ALA A 403 -29.26 -6.82 22.41
N ILE A 404 -28.68 -5.67 22.04
CA ILE A 404 -28.67 -4.46 22.89
C ILE A 404 -30.09 -3.98 23.21
N ARG A 405 -31.00 -3.91 22.23
CA ARG A 405 -32.41 -3.51 22.42
C ARG A 405 -33.17 -4.45 23.36
N ASN A 406 -32.74 -5.71 23.45
CA ASN A 406 -33.33 -6.71 24.35
C ASN A 406 -32.84 -6.62 25.80
N THR A 407 -31.80 -5.83 26.07
CA THR A 407 -31.28 -5.64 27.42
C THR A 407 -32.23 -4.81 28.29
N SER A 408 -32.23 -5.09 29.58
CA SER A 408 -32.99 -4.32 30.57
C SER A 408 -32.47 -2.89 30.67
N SER A 409 -31.16 -2.69 30.54
CA SER A 409 -30.52 -1.37 30.55
C SER A 409 -31.04 -0.47 29.42
N PHE A 410 -31.13 -0.97 28.18
CA PHE A 410 -31.69 -0.21 27.07
C PHE A 410 -33.19 0.05 27.25
N ARG A 411 -33.96 -0.96 27.66
CA ARG A 411 -35.41 -0.82 27.88
C ARG A 411 -35.73 0.20 28.97
N ASN A 412 -34.96 0.21 30.06
CA ASN A 412 -35.13 1.19 31.14
C ASN A 412 -34.87 2.61 30.66
N LEU A 413 -33.86 2.84 29.81
CA LEU A 413 -33.66 4.13 29.17
C LEU A 413 -34.88 4.51 28.30
N VAL A 414 -35.38 3.57 27.50
CA VAL A 414 -36.55 3.81 26.63
C VAL A 414 -37.78 4.23 27.44
N LEU A 415 -38.01 3.57 28.58
CA LEU A 415 -39.09 3.88 29.51
C LEU A 415 -38.90 5.22 30.22
N ALA A 416 -37.65 5.66 30.42
CA ALA A 416 -37.31 6.93 31.06
C ALA A 416 -37.39 8.15 30.12
N LYS A 417 -38.14 8.05 29.00
CA LYS A 417 -38.30 9.13 28.01
C LYS A 417 -38.94 10.37 28.65
N PRO A 418 -38.23 11.51 28.73
CA PRO A 418 -38.75 12.71 29.38
C PRO A 418 -39.69 13.50 28.45
N LEU A 419 -40.66 14.21 29.04
CA LEU A 419 -41.62 15.04 28.30
C LEU A 419 -41.13 16.47 28.02
N ASN A 420 -40.16 16.97 28.80
CA ASN A 420 -39.60 18.31 28.66
C ASN A 420 -38.72 18.39 27.39
N PRO A 421 -38.90 19.35 26.47
CA PRO A 421 -38.11 19.48 25.24
C PRO A 421 -36.59 19.48 25.43
N GLY A 422 -36.08 20.13 26.48
CA GLY A 422 -34.63 20.17 26.77
C GLY A 422 -34.08 18.80 27.19
N ALA A 423 -34.79 18.13 28.09
CA ALA A 423 -34.42 16.78 28.53
C ALA A 423 -34.68 15.73 27.44
N LEU A 424 -35.70 15.93 26.59
CA LEU A 424 -36.04 15.07 25.47
C LEU A 424 -34.98 15.11 24.38
N ARG A 425 -34.40 16.28 24.13
CA ARG A 425 -33.23 16.42 23.24
C ARG A 425 -32.03 15.64 23.77
N ASP A 426 -31.64 15.84 25.04
CA ASP A 426 -30.52 15.12 25.63
C ASP A 426 -30.77 13.59 25.65
N TRP A 427 -31.98 13.18 26.00
CA TRP A 427 -32.37 11.77 26.01
C TRP A 427 -32.36 11.18 24.60
N SER A 428 -32.83 11.92 23.58
CA SER A 428 -32.86 11.42 22.20
C SER A 428 -31.45 11.15 21.69
N GLU A 429 -30.49 12.03 22.00
CA GLU A 429 -29.07 11.81 21.72
C GLU A 429 -28.56 10.54 22.42
N LEU A 430 -28.79 10.40 23.73
CA LEU A 430 -28.33 9.24 24.51
C LEU A 430 -28.95 7.90 24.08
N SER A 431 -30.15 7.95 23.51
CA SER A 431 -30.92 6.78 23.04
C SER A 431 -30.53 6.30 21.63
N ARG A 432 -29.67 7.04 20.92
CA ARG A 432 -29.23 6.68 19.57
C ARG A 432 -28.52 5.33 19.56
N GLU A 433 -28.68 4.61 18.47
CA GLU A 433 -28.07 3.28 18.31
C GLU A 433 -26.55 3.36 18.33
N SER A 434 -25.98 4.36 17.62
CA SER A 434 -24.54 4.61 17.59
C SER A 434 -23.95 4.79 18.98
N GLU A 435 -24.65 5.48 19.90
CA GLU A 435 -24.23 5.70 21.28
C GLU A 435 -24.16 4.40 22.09
N TRP A 436 -25.13 3.52 21.88
CA TRP A 436 -25.17 2.24 22.60
C TRP A 436 -24.12 1.26 22.09
N ILE A 437 -23.86 1.22 20.77
CA ILE A 437 -22.74 0.43 20.25
C ILE A 437 -21.41 1.01 20.74
N ALA A 438 -21.25 2.34 20.75
CA ALA A 438 -20.04 2.99 21.28
C ALA A 438 -19.78 2.63 22.75
N ARG A 439 -20.82 2.60 23.60
CA ARG A 439 -20.68 2.19 25.01
C ARG A 439 -20.42 0.71 25.18
N ALA A 440 -21.06 -0.14 24.38
CA ALA A 440 -20.76 -1.57 24.35
C ALA A 440 -19.30 -1.82 23.90
N PHE A 441 -18.79 -1.01 22.98
CA PHE A 441 -17.41 -1.05 22.52
C PHE A 441 -16.43 -0.62 23.62
N GLU A 442 -16.72 0.42 24.40
CA GLU A 442 -15.93 0.78 25.58
C GLU A 442 -15.81 -0.40 26.57
N GLN A 443 -16.94 -1.07 26.86
CA GLN A 443 -16.99 -2.21 27.77
C GLN A 443 -16.25 -3.44 27.19
N PHE A 444 -16.29 -3.62 25.87
CA PHE A 444 -15.53 -4.65 25.17
C PHE A 444 -14.02 -4.42 25.29
N ILE A 445 -13.51 -3.23 24.97
CA ILE A 445 -12.08 -2.89 25.11
C ILE A 445 -11.63 -3.05 26.57
N ALA A 446 -12.44 -2.63 27.54
CA ALA A 446 -12.14 -2.80 28.96
C ALA A 446 -12.07 -4.27 29.40
N SER A 447 -12.89 -5.13 28.79
CA SER A 447 -12.89 -6.57 29.04
C SER A 447 -11.66 -7.25 28.45
N GLU A 448 -11.38 -7.01 27.17
CA GLU A 448 -10.28 -7.64 26.43
C GLU A 448 -8.90 -7.24 26.96
N THR A 449 -8.72 -5.98 27.34
CA THR A 449 -7.45 -5.48 27.88
C THR A 449 -7.24 -5.76 29.36
N ASN A 450 -8.27 -6.26 30.06
CA ASN A 450 -8.30 -6.38 31.52
C ASN A 450 -7.91 -5.09 32.28
N ASN A 451 -8.13 -3.92 31.67
CA ASN A 451 -7.72 -2.63 32.23
C ASN A 451 -8.64 -2.20 33.40
N THR A 452 -8.15 -2.36 34.63
CA THR A 452 -8.87 -2.02 35.87
C THR A 452 -9.17 -0.51 36.00
N LYS A 453 -8.29 0.35 35.50
CA LYS A 453 -8.47 1.81 35.49
C LYS A 453 -9.60 2.22 34.55
N LEU A 454 -9.67 1.62 33.37
CA LEU A 454 -10.76 1.86 32.41
C LEU A 454 -12.11 1.35 32.95
N LYS A 455 -12.14 0.15 33.54
CA LYS A 455 -13.35 -0.38 34.22
C LYS A 455 -13.85 0.58 35.31
N LYS A 456 -12.94 1.14 36.12
CA LYS A 456 -13.27 2.13 37.16
C LYS A 456 -13.82 3.44 36.58
N GLN A 457 -13.28 3.94 35.47
CA GLN A 457 -13.81 5.14 34.81
C GLN A 457 -15.21 4.91 34.23
N ILE A 458 -15.44 3.75 33.61
CA ILE A 458 -16.77 3.36 33.12
C ILE A 458 -17.77 3.31 34.28
N GLN A 459 -17.42 2.67 35.40
CA GLN A 459 -18.27 2.61 36.58
C GLN A 459 -18.56 4.01 37.15
N THR A 460 -17.53 4.85 37.29
CA THR A 460 -17.68 6.22 37.81
C THR A 460 -18.60 7.05 36.92
N ARG A 461 -18.50 6.87 35.59
CA ARG A 461 -19.40 7.52 34.63
C ARG A 461 -20.82 6.98 34.75
N ALA A 462 -21.00 5.66 34.86
CA ALA A 462 -22.30 5.04 35.06
C ALA A 462 -23.01 5.57 36.33
N ASP A 463 -22.30 5.60 37.45
CA ASP A 463 -22.83 6.07 38.74
C ASP A 463 -23.23 7.54 38.69
N ARG A 464 -22.41 8.39 38.03
CA ARG A 464 -22.71 9.80 37.82
C ARG A 464 -24.00 9.99 37.01
N PHE A 465 -24.17 9.24 35.91
CA PHE A 465 -25.37 9.34 35.08
C PHE A 465 -26.61 8.85 35.81
N LEU A 466 -26.52 7.74 36.54
CA LEU A 466 -27.61 7.23 37.36
C LEU A 466 -28.03 8.26 38.42
N LYS A 467 -27.07 8.89 39.10
CA LYS A 467 -27.33 9.93 40.12
C LYS A 467 -27.96 11.20 39.54
N VAL A 468 -27.52 11.65 38.37
CA VAL A 468 -27.96 12.93 37.77
C VAL A 468 -29.26 12.78 36.99
N ARG A 469 -29.49 11.63 36.32
CA ARG A 469 -30.59 11.44 35.37
C ARG A 469 -31.59 10.35 35.78
N GLY A 470 -31.27 9.51 36.76
CA GLY A 470 -32.18 8.47 37.28
C GLY A 470 -32.21 7.16 36.48
N TYR A 471 -31.42 7.04 35.41
CA TYR A 471 -31.30 5.83 34.60
C TYR A 471 -29.85 5.58 34.17
N GLY A 472 -29.53 4.30 33.94
CA GLY A 472 -28.21 3.86 33.49
C GLY A 472 -28.02 4.01 31.98
N ILE A 473 -26.77 4.19 31.56
CA ILE A 473 -26.38 4.31 30.14
C ILE A 473 -25.44 3.19 29.68
N TYR A 474 -25.03 2.30 30.58
CA TYR A 474 -24.13 1.17 30.32
C TYR A 474 -24.84 -0.16 30.58
N LEU A 475 -24.36 -1.22 29.93
CA LEU A 475 -24.86 -2.58 30.15
C LEU A 475 -24.33 -3.16 31.47
N SER A 476 -25.17 -3.92 32.16
CA SER A 476 -24.76 -4.66 33.35
C SER A 476 -23.87 -5.85 32.99
N GLN A 477 -23.12 -6.37 33.98
CA GLN A 477 -22.20 -7.50 33.76
C GLN A 477 -22.90 -8.73 33.14
N LYS A 478 -24.14 -9.02 33.58
CA LYS A 478 -24.94 -10.12 33.05
C LYS A 478 -25.36 -9.90 31.60
N GLU A 479 -25.63 -8.66 31.21
CA GLU A 479 -26.00 -8.32 29.82
C GLU A 479 -24.78 -8.36 28.90
N LEU A 480 -23.59 -8.05 29.42
CA LEU A 480 -22.33 -8.13 28.67
C LEU A 480 -21.96 -9.56 28.27
N GLU A 481 -22.34 -10.58 29.05
CA GLU A 481 -22.12 -11.99 28.68
C GLU A 481 -22.78 -12.34 27.33
N THR A 482 -23.91 -11.71 27.01
CA THR A 482 -24.60 -11.89 25.72
C THR A 482 -24.10 -10.92 24.65
N VAL A 483 -23.80 -9.67 25.02
CA VAL A 483 -23.50 -8.60 24.05
C VAL A 483 -22.04 -8.62 23.58
N LEU A 484 -21.08 -8.95 24.44
CA LEU A 484 -19.66 -8.93 24.08
C LEU A 484 -19.28 -9.94 22.98
N PRO A 485 -19.79 -11.19 22.97
CA PRO A 485 -19.55 -12.10 21.85
C PRO A 485 -20.09 -11.57 20.51
N LEU A 486 -21.23 -10.89 20.53
CA LEU A 486 -21.80 -10.26 19.33
C LEU A 486 -21.00 -9.03 18.89
N MET A 487 -20.44 -8.26 19.84
CA MET A 487 -19.53 -7.16 19.54
C MET A 487 -18.24 -7.69 18.87
N ARG A 488 -17.67 -8.78 19.39
CA ARG A 488 -16.53 -9.45 18.78
C ARG A 488 -16.85 -9.90 17.35
N SER A 489 -17.97 -10.62 17.16
CA SER A 489 -18.43 -11.07 15.85
C SER A 489 -18.65 -9.91 14.86
N PHE A 490 -19.23 -8.79 15.33
CA PHE A 490 -19.36 -7.57 14.53
C PHE A 490 -18.00 -7.01 14.09
N LEU A 491 -17.03 -6.93 14.99
CA LEU A 491 -15.69 -6.44 14.69
C LEU A 491 -14.91 -7.38 13.75
N GLU A 492 -15.10 -8.69 13.88
CA GLU A 492 -14.51 -9.71 12.98
C GLU A 492 -15.11 -9.63 11.57
N LYS A 493 -16.45 -9.61 11.45
CA LYS A 493 -17.15 -9.48 10.15
C LYS A 493 -16.78 -8.20 9.42
N THR A 494 -16.57 -7.11 10.17
CA THR A 494 -16.17 -5.83 9.60
C THR A 494 -14.67 -5.75 9.26
N GLY A 495 -13.87 -6.70 9.74
CA GLY A 495 -12.43 -6.78 9.52
C GLY A 495 -11.61 -5.83 10.40
N LEU A 496 -12.18 -5.33 11.50
CA LEU A 496 -11.48 -4.53 12.52
C LEU A 496 -10.78 -5.40 13.58
N LEU A 497 -11.25 -6.65 13.74
CA LEU A 497 -10.70 -7.66 14.61
C LEU A 497 -10.37 -8.90 13.76
N HIS A 498 -9.24 -9.57 14.04
CA HIS A 498 -8.73 -10.70 13.26
C HIS A 498 -8.72 -11.98 14.08
#